data_AF-X1I9P3-F1
#
_entry.id   AF-X1I9P3-F1
#
_cell.length_a   1.000
_cell.length_b   1.000
_cell.length_c   1.000
_cell.angle_alpha   90.00
_cell.angle_beta   90.00
_cell.angle_gamma   90.00
#
_symmetry.space_group_name_H-M   'P 1'
#
loop_
_entity.id
_entity.type
_entity.pdbx_description
1 polymer ?
#
loop_
_entity_poly.entity_id
_entity_poly.type
_entity_poly.pdbx_seq_one_letter_code
_entity_poly.pdbx_strand_id
1 'polypeptide(L)'
;MRHIIPNEAETGIPGVEAGDMAEIIAVCKSKAKGTKKEAIAEGVLREDYGLIDDAHADCCTHRQVSLLAMESINKMQAPGFDIGPGDFAENLTTKGIDLVSLLVGTHISIEKEVILEITQIGKECHTGCAIYHQIGKCIMPKEG
;
A
#
# COMPACT_ATOMS: atom_id res chain seq x y z
N MET A 1 -3.36 9.77 -20.79
CA MET A 1 -4.09 8.50 -20.93
C MET A 1 -3.25 7.57 -21.78
N ARG A 2 -2.46 6.68 -21.18
CA ARG A 2 -1.80 5.62 -21.94
C ARG A 2 -1.77 4.33 -21.12
N HIS A 3 -2.15 3.25 -21.79
CA HIS A 3 -2.09 1.87 -21.34
C HIS A 3 -0.64 1.43 -21.20
N ILE A 4 -0.38 0.58 -20.20
CA ILE A 4 0.90 -0.11 -20.01
C ILE A 4 1.07 -1.11 -21.17
N ILE A 5 2.11 -0.91 -21.98
CA ILE A 5 2.66 -1.90 -22.93
C ILE A 5 4.18 -1.91 -22.68
N PRO A 6 4.84 -3.08 -22.55
CA PRO A 6 6.25 -3.13 -22.25
C PRO A 6 7.06 -2.78 -23.49
N ASN A 7 8.07 -1.91 -23.35
CA ASN A 7 9.18 -1.91 -24.30
C ASN A 7 10.51 -1.59 -23.60
N GLU A 8 11.53 -2.31 -24.05
CA GLU A 8 12.88 -2.37 -23.54
C GLU A 8 13.68 -1.09 -23.84
N ALA A 9 14.48 -0.66 -22.86
CA ALA A 9 15.80 -0.06 -23.06
C ALA A 9 16.50 0.10 -21.70
N GLU A 10 17.73 -0.38 -21.63
CA GLU A 10 18.69 -0.22 -20.54
C GLU A 10 19.49 1.07 -20.73
N THR A 11 19.76 1.81 -19.64
CA THR A 11 21.03 2.53 -19.44
C THR A 11 21.26 2.69 -17.94
N GLY A 12 22.38 2.15 -17.45
CA GLY A 12 22.71 2.05 -16.03
C GLY A 12 23.14 3.36 -15.36
N ILE A 13 22.96 3.37 -14.04
CA ILE A 13 23.55 4.31 -13.09
C ILE A 13 24.22 3.46 -11.99
N PRO A 14 25.48 3.70 -11.62
CA PRO A 14 26.18 2.90 -10.63
C PRO A 14 25.75 3.33 -9.21
N GLY A 15 25.31 2.39 -8.37
CA GLY A 15 25.23 2.62 -6.92
C GLY A 15 24.01 2.12 -6.16
N VAL A 16 23.29 1.11 -6.64
CA VAL A 16 22.35 0.34 -5.79
C VAL A 16 22.57 -1.14 -6.08
N GLU A 17 23.18 -1.84 -5.13
CA GLU A 17 23.23 -3.30 -5.16
C GLU A 17 21.79 -3.84 -5.15
N ALA A 18 21.57 -4.99 -5.78
CA ALA A 18 20.28 -5.68 -5.88
C ALA A 18 19.77 -6.10 -4.48
N GLY A 19 19.27 -5.13 -3.71
CA GLY A 19 18.83 -5.30 -2.34
C GLY A 19 17.33 -5.59 -2.30
N ASP A 20 17.01 -6.82 -1.90
CA ASP A 20 15.68 -7.33 -1.52
C ASP A 20 14.52 -6.99 -2.46
N MET A 21 14.31 -7.87 -3.46
CA MET A 21 13.15 -7.79 -4.33
C MET A 21 11.85 -7.97 -3.52
N ALA A 22 11.09 -6.88 -3.42
CA ALA A 22 9.75 -6.88 -2.87
C ALA A 22 8.71 -7.02 -3.98
N GLU A 23 7.57 -7.62 -3.66
CA GLU A 23 6.47 -7.89 -4.60
C GLU A 23 5.21 -7.14 -4.15
N ILE A 24 4.45 -6.60 -5.11
CA ILE A 24 3.07 -6.16 -4.88
C ILE A 24 2.16 -7.37 -5.05
N ILE A 25 1.57 -7.82 -3.96
CA ILE A 25 0.67 -8.98 -3.91
C ILE A 25 -0.75 -8.60 -4.32
N ALA A 26 -1.18 -7.39 -3.96
CA ALA A 26 -2.51 -6.90 -4.30
C ALA A 26 -2.54 -5.39 -4.45
N VAL A 27 -3.41 -4.93 -5.36
CA VAL A 27 -3.84 -3.54 -5.47
C VAL A 27 -5.31 -3.49 -5.07
N CYS A 28 -5.66 -2.60 -4.17
CA CYS A 28 -6.99 -2.53 -3.57
C CYS A 28 -7.54 -1.09 -3.58
N LYS A 29 -8.83 -0.94 -3.90
CA LYS A 29 -9.53 0.36 -3.81
C LYS A 29 -10.92 0.22 -3.20
N SER A 30 -11.48 1.32 -2.71
CA SER A 30 -12.87 1.38 -2.26
C SER A 30 -13.56 2.64 -2.74
N LYS A 31 -14.87 2.54 -3.00
CA LYS A 31 -15.70 3.69 -3.42
C LYS A 31 -16.12 4.58 -2.24
N ALA A 32 -16.00 4.10 -1.01
CA ALA A 32 -16.39 4.83 0.19
C ALA A 32 -15.38 4.66 1.32
N LYS A 33 -15.15 5.74 2.09
CA LYS A 33 -14.30 5.71 3.29
C LYS A 33 -14.91 4.80 4.37
N GLY A 34 -14.06 4.15 5.16
CA GLY A 34 -14.49 3.26 6.26
C GLY A 34 -14.93 1.86 5.84
N THR A 35 -14.95 1.56 4.55
CA THR A 35 -15.24 0.22 4.01
C THR A 35 -13.95 -0.55 3.72
N LYS A 36 -14.05 -1.88 3.62
CA LYS A 36 -12.98 -2.74 3.11
C LYS A 36 -12.68 -2.34 1.66
N LYS A 37 -11.41 -2.41 1.26
CA LYS A 37 -11.03 -2.23 -0.15
C LYS A 37 -11.12 -3.55 -0.87
N GLU A 38 -11.55 -3.50 -2.11
CA GLU A 38 -11.65 -4.66 -2.99
C GLU A 38 -10.40 -4.74 -3.84
N ALA A 39 -9.88 -5.96 -4.01
CA ALA A 39 -8.76 -6.22 -4.90
C ALA A 39 -9.15 -5.95 -6.35
N ILE A 40 -8.27 -5.27 -7.09
CA ILE A 40 -8.42 -4.96 -8.51
C ILE A 40 -7.24 -5.54 -9.29
N ALA A 41 -7.47 -5.85 -10.56
CA ALA A 41 -6.43 -6.38 -11.43
C ALA A 41 -5.33 -5.35 -11.72
N GLU A 42 -5.71 -4.08 -11.83
CA GLU A 42 -4.81 -2.97 -12.12
C GLU A 42 -5.36 -1.66 -11.54
N GLY A 43 -4.46 -0.70 -11.31
CA GLY A 43 -4.78 0.61 -10.78
C GLY A 43 -3.83 1.66 -11.31
N VAL A 44 -4.30 2.91 -11.38
CA VAL A 44 -3.49 4.05 -11.83
C VAL A 44 -3.18 4.93 -10.63
N LEU A 45 -1.90 5.08 -10.31
CA LEU A 45 -1.43 6.07 -9.35
C LEU A 45 -1.21 7.39 -10.08
N ARG A 46 -1.82 8.45 -9.57
CA ARG A 46 -1.60 9.81 -10.04
C ARG A 46 -0.78 10.57 -9.00
N GLU A 47 0.28 11.21 -9.48
CA GLU A 47 1.11 12.12 -8.69
C GLU A 47 0.25 13.17 -7.97
N ASP A 48 0.63 13.47 -6.74
CA ASP A 48 -0.08 14.40 -5.85
C ASP A 48 -1.58 14.11 -5.71
N TYR A 49 -1.96 12.83 -5.74
CA TYR A 49 -3.38 12.46 -5.65
C TYR A 49 -3.62 11.06 -5.07
N GLY A 50 -2.85 10.06 -5.51
CA GLY A 50 -3.00 8.67 -5.09
C GLY A 50 -3.68 7.78 -6.12
N LEU A 51 -4.32 6.70 -5.66
CA LEU A 51 -4.94 5.69 -6.51
C LEU A 51 -6.28 6.19 -7.10
N ILE A 52 -6.34 6.32 -8.41
CA ILE A 52 -7.55 6.78 -9.11
C ILE A 52 -8.76 5.90 -8.76
N ASP A 53 -9.91 6.54 -8.55
CA ASP A 53 -11.19 5.98 -8.07
C ASP A 53 -11.20 5.44 -6.65
N ASP A 54 -10.13 5.65 -5.86
CA ASP A 54 -10.17 5.37 -4.44
C ASP A 54 -10.83 6.50 -3.64
N ALA A 55 -11.61 6.15 -2.64
CA ALA A 55 -12.29 7.09 -1.76
C ALA A 55 -11.34 8.01 -0.95
N HIS A 56 -10.06 7.67 -0.85
CA HIS A 56 -9.05 8.46 -0.17
C HIS A 56 -8.16 9.26 -1.12
N ALA A 57 -8.32 9.11 -2.44
CA ALA A 57 -7.53 9.85 -3.42
C ALA A 57 -7.93 11.33 -3.43
N ASP A 58 -6.98 12.18 -3.04
CA ASP A 58 -7.18 13.60 -2.81
C ASP A 58 -5.83 14.32 -2.93
N CYS A 59 -5.80 15.50 -3.54
CA CYS A 59 -4.57 16.29 -3.68
C CYS A 59 -4.22 17.11 -2.44
N CYS A 60 -5.14 17.24 -1.50
CA CYS A 60 -4.97 18.01 -0.27
C CYS A 60 -4.49 17.14 0.92
N THR A 61 -4.09 15.89 0.69
CA THR A 61 -3.58 15.00 1.74
C THR A 61 -2.19 14.45 1.39
N HIS A 62 -1.36 14.25 2.42
CA HIS A 62 -0.09 13.54 2.32
C HIS A 62 -0.24 12.01 2.36
N ARG A 63 -1.45 11.51 2.61
CA ARG A 63 -1.77 10.07 2.75
C ARG A 63 -2.47 9.55 1.51
N GLN A 64 -1.80 9.70 0.37
CA GLN A 64 -2.35 9.44 -0.96
C GLN A 64 -2.49 7.95 -1.29
N VAL A 65 -1.56 7.13 -0.79
CA VAL A 65 -1.53 5.67 -0.98
C VAL A 65 -1.17 5.03 0.35
N SER A 66 -1.93 4.03 0.79
CA SER A 66 -1.61 3.22 1.97
C SER A 66 -0.96 1.90 1.57
N LEU A 67 0.03 1.45 2.35
CA LEU A 67 0.73 0.18 2.15
C LEU A 67 0.57 -0.70 3.39
N LEU A 68 0.54 -2.01 3.21
CA LEU A 68 0.66 -2.97 4.29
C LEU A 68 1.40 -4.23 3.81
N ALA A 69 2.33 -4.74 4.61
CA ALA A 69 3.06 -5.94 4.26
C ALA A 69 2.22 -7.21 4.53
N MET A 70 2.32 -8.22 3.67
CA MET A 70 1.72 -9.53 3.89
C MET A 70 2.24 -10.16 5.18
N GLU A 71 3.49 -9.90 5.54
CA GLU A 71 4.09 -10.28 6.81
C GLU A 71 3.28 -9.75 7.99
N SER A 72 2.74 -8.53 7.91
CA SER A 72 1.85 -7.93 8.90
C SER A 72 0.46 -8.55 8.90
N ILE A 73 -0.09 -8.84 7.73
CA ILE A 73 -1.40 -9.50 7.58
C ILE A 73 -1.34 -10.93 8.16
N ASN A 74 -0.26 -11.67 7.89
CA ASN A 74 -0.05 -13.03 8.38
C ASN A 74 -0.03 -13.09 9.93
N LYS A 75 0.55 -12.09 10.61
CA LYS A 75 0.50 -11.98 12.09
C LYS A 75 -0.94 -11.90 12.59
N MET A 76 -1.81 -11.24 11.83
CA MET A 76 -3.23 -11.09 12.15
C MET A 76 -4.05 -12.31 11.71
N GLN A 77 -3.62 -13.10 10.73
CA GLN A 77 -4.27 -14.37 10.37
C GLN A 77 -3.94 -15.49 11.36
N ALA A 78 -2.77 -15.47 12.00
CA ALA A 78 -2.30 -16.53 12.90
C ALA A 78 -3.29 -16.95 14.01
N PRO A 79 -4.08 -16.04 14.63
CA PRO A 79 -5.14 -16.39 15.58
C PRO A 79 -6.39 -17.04 14.96
N GLY A 80 -6.45 -17.22 13.63
CA GLY A 80 -7.57 -17.83 12.91
C GLY A 80 -8.59 -16.83 12.34
N PHE A 81 -8.24 -15.54 12.20
CA PHE A 81 -9.13 -14.56 11.58
C PHE A 81 -9.18 -14.73 10.06
N ASP A 82 -10.39 -14.73 9.50
CA ASP A 82 -10.62 -14.72 8.05
C ASP A 82 -10.47 -13.29 7.51
N ILE A 83 -9.23 -12.95 7.17
CA ILE A 83 -8.81 -11.63 6.71
C ILE A 83 -7.74 -11.76 5.62
N GLY A 84 -7.64 -10.78 4.73
CA GLY A 84 -6.66 -10.76 3.65
C GLY A 84 -6.35 -9.35 3.13
N PRO A 85 -5.71 -9.26 1.94
CA PRO A 85 -5.43 -7.98 1.29
C PRO A 85 -6.66 -7.10 1.11
N GLY A 86 -6.52 -5.80 1.38
CA GLY A 86 -7.55 -4.77 1.30
C GLY A 86 -8.46 -4.65 2.52
N ASP A 87 -8.50 -5.68 3.38
CA ASP A 87 -9.35 -5.67 4.58
C ASP A 87 -8.96 -4.58 5.57
N PHE A 88 -7.66 -4.27 5.65
CA PHE A 88 -7.13 -3.21 6.51
C PHE A 88 -7.25 -1.82 5.88
N ALA A 89 -7.89 -1.71 4.71
CA ALA A 89 -8.01 -0.52 3.90
C ALA A 89 -6.64 0.02 3.43
N GLU A 90 -5.68 -0.86 3.16
CA GLU A 90 -4.46 -0.59 2.41
C GLU A 90 -4.73 -0.54 0.90
N ASN A 91 -4.03 0.32 0.17
CA ASN A 91 -4.08 0.34 -1.29
C ASN A 91 -3.17 -0.70 -1.92
N LEU A 92 -1.96 -0.87 -1.38
CA LEU A 92 -0.99 -1.82 -1.90
C LEU A 92 -0.62 -2.79 -0.79
N THR A 93 -0.75 -4.07 -1.07
CA THR A 93 -0.26 -5.10 -0.19
C THR A 93 1.06 -5.61 -0.73
N THR A 94 2.13 -5.51 0.06
CA THR A 94 3.49 -5.87 -0.38
C THR A 94 3.98 -7.15 0.28
N LYS A 95 5.08 -7.71 -0.21
CA LYS A 95 5.78 -8.84 0.41
C LYS A 95 7.28 -8.69 0.20
N GLY A 96 8.09 -9.11 1.17
CA GLY A 96 9.54 -9.04 1.08
C GLY A 96 10.12 -7.66 1.36
N ILE A 97 9.33 -6.75 1.94
CA ILE A 97 9.78 -5.42 2.38
C ILE A 97 9.32 -5.16 3.81
N ASP A 98 10.26 -4.79 4.68
CA ASP A 98 9.96 -4.36 6.04
C ASP A 98 9.57 -2.88 6.08
N LEU A 99 8.31 -2.61 5.74
CA LEU A 99 7.76 -1.25 5.70
C LEU A 99 7.88 -0.50 7.03
N VAL A 100 7.81 -1.21 8.16
CA VAL A 100 7.76 -0.60 9.50
C VAL A 100 9.11 -0.04 9.92
N SER A 101 10.19 -0.64 9.41
CA SER A 101 11.56 -0.20 9.67
C SER A 101 12.01 0.95 8.75
N LEU A 102 11.20 1.32 7.75
CA LEU A 102 11.52 2.43 6.85
C LEU A 102 11.38 3.78 7.55
N LEU A 103 12.23 4.72 7.17
CA LEU A 103 12.18 6.09 7.66
C LEU A 103 11.22 6.93 6.81
N VAL A 104 10.54 7.89 7.44
CA VAL A 104 9.84 8.94 6.70
C VAL A 104 10.82 9.68 5.79
N GLY A 105 10.43 9.92 4.53
CA GLY A 105 11.26 10.42 3.44
C GLY A 105 11.96 9.33 2.61
N THR A 106 11.83 8.05 3.00
CA THR A 106 12.33 6.94 2.18
C THR A 106 11.54 6.86 0.87
N HIS A 107 12.24 6.64 -0.24
CA HIS A 107 11.61 6.46 -1.55
C HIS A 107 11.59 4.97 -1.92
N ILE A 108 10.42 4.46 -2.31
CA ILE A 108 10.20 3.11 -2.83
C ILE A 108 9.90 3.24 -4.32
N SER A 109 10.70 2.59 -5.15
CA SER A 109 10.42 2.51 -6.59
C SER A 109 9.59 1.27 -6.88
N ILE A 110 8.47 1.45 -7.58
CA ILE A 110 7.69 0.37 -8.16
C ILE A 110 7.97 0.37 -9.65
N GLU A 111 8.67 -0.67 -10.09
CA GLU A 111 9.22 -0.78 -11.43
C GLU A 111 10.03 0.49 -11.81
N LYS A 112 9.84 1.03 -13.02
CA LYS A 112 10.56 2.21 -13.52
C LYS A 112 9.74 3.50 -13.50
N GLU A 113 8.44 3.42 -13.21
CA GLU A 113 7.50 4.51 -13.49
C GLU A 113 6.91 5.15 -12.23
N VAL A 114 6.83 4.42 -11.12
CA VAL A 114 6.20 4.91 -9.90
C VAL A 114 7.23 5.02 -8.79
N ILE A 115 7.26 6.19 -8.16
CA ILE A 115 8.06 6.44 -6.96
C ILE A 115 7.10 6.84 -5.85
N LEU A 116 7.16 6.13 -4.73
CA LEU A 116 6.42 6.44 -3.52
C LEU A 116 7.37 7.00 -2.47
N GLU A 117 6.98 8.08 -1.79
CA GLU A 117 7.67 8.57 -0.61
C GLU A 117 6.92 8.10 0.64
N ILE A 118 7.65 7.56 1.62
CA ILE A 118 7.10 7.25 2.94
C ILE A 118 6.85 8.57 3.67
N THR A 119 5.59 9.01 3.74
CA THR A 119 5.23 10.26 4.43
C THR A 119 4.84 10.06 5.89
N GLN A 120 4.49 8.83 6.27
CA GLN A 120 4.00 8.49 7.60
C GLN A 120 4.11 6.97 7.85
N ILE A 121 4.38 6.58 9.10
CA ILE A 121 4.24 5.20 9.58
C ILE A 121 3.13 5.15 10.62
N GLY A 122 2.24 4.18 10.49
CA GLY A 122 1.07 4.02 11.31
C GLY A 122 -0.02 5.04 10.97
N LYS A 123 -1.27 4.71 11.30
CA LYS A 123 -2.41 5.63 11.18
C LYS A 123 -3.28 5.63 12.44
N GLU A 124 -3.45 6.80 13.04
CA GLU A 124 -4.41 6.96 14.12
C GLU A 124 -5.83 6.64 13.64
N CYS A 125 -6.50 5.73 14.36
CA CYS A 125 -7.85 5.28 14.05
C CYS A 125 -8.83 5.95 15.02
N HIS A 126 -9.52 6.99 14.56
CA HIS A 126 -10.46 7.72 15.42
C HIS A 126 -11.82 7.04 15.58
N THR A 127 -12.32 6.35 14.55
CA THR A 127 -13.70 5.82 14.51
C THR A 127 -13.79 4.29 14.40
N GLY A 128 -12.65 3.60 14.29
CA GLY A 128 -12.56 2.17 13.97
C GLY A 128 -12.96 1.86 12.53
N CYS A 129 -12.15 1.09 11.80
CA CYS A 129 -12.48 0.59 10.46
C CYS A 129 -13.30 -0.70 10.52
N ALA A 130 -13.78 -1.19 9.37
CA ALA A 130 -14.53 -2.45 9.27
C ALA A 130 -13.86 -3.63 10.01
N ILE A 131 -12.53 -3.75 9.91
CA ILE A 131 -11.78 -4.81 10.61
C ILE A 131 -11.77 -4.62 12.12
N TYR A 132 -11.61 -3.38 12.61
CA TYR A 132 -11.69 -3.13 14.05
C TYR A 132 -13.06 -3.56 14.60
N HIS A 133 -14.14 -3.28 13.87
CA HIS A 133 -15.49 -3.72 14.26
C HIS A 133 -15.70 -5.23 14.13
N GLN A 134 -15.01 -5.90 13.19
CA GLN A 134 -15.11 -7.34 12.97
C GLN A 134 -14.35 -8.16 14.02
N ILE A 135 -13.11 -7.78 14.36
CA ILE A 135 -12.19 -8.60 15.18
C ILE A 135 -11.65 -7.86 16.43
N GLY A 136 -12.05 -6.62 16.68
CA GLY A 136 -11.65 -5.82 17.85
C GLY A 136 -10.21 -5.30 17.81
N LYS A 137 -9.47 -5.51 16.72
CA LYS A 137 -8.05 -5.14 16.60
C LYS A 137 -7.69 -4.76 15.17
N CYS A 138 -6.88 -3.72 15.00
CA CYS A 138 -6.35 -3.29 13.71
C CYS A 138 -4.83 -3.09 13.79
N ILE A 139 -4.10 -3.50 12.74
CA ILE A 139 -2.63 -3.38 12.67
C ILE A 139 -2.18 -2.03 12.06
N MET A 140 -3.05 -1.37 11.29
CA MET A 140 -2.74 -0.09 10.60
C MET A 140 -2.22 1.02 11.51
N PRO A 141 -2.64 1.19 12.78
CA PRO A 141 -2.05 2.20 13.65
C PRO A 141 -0.57 2.02 13.94
N LYS A 142 -0.01 0.84 13.67
CA LYS A 142 1.38 0.49 13.99
C LYS A 142 2.21 0.17 12.76
N GLU A 143 1.64 -0.51 11.77
CA GLU A 143 2.42 -1.13 10.68
C GLU A 143 2.01 -0.69 9.27
N GLY A 144 1.04 0.21 9.10
CA GLY A 144 0.58 0.68 7.78
C GLY A 144 0.42 2.18 7.66
#